data_AF-A0A7X1FSM0-F1
#
_entry.id   AF-A0A7X1FSM0-F1
#
_cell.length_a   1.000
_cell.length_b   1.000
_cell.length_c   1.000
_cell.angle_alpha   90.00
_cell.angle_beta   90.00
_cell.angle_gamma   90.00
#
_symmetry.space_group_name_H-M   'P 1'
#
loop_
_entity.id
_entity.type
_entity.pdbx_description
1 polymer ?
#
loop_
_entity_poly.entity_id
_entity_poly.type
_entity_poly.pdbx_seq_one_letter_code
_entity_poly.pdbx_strand_id
1 'polypeptide(L)' 'MAQTNHAGHRDGAAPDKAAQFDRSAVIEAVTAAIGRLRYGAIELTVHDGRVVQLEVTERQRFS' A
#
# COMPACT_ATOMS: atom_id res chain seq x y z
N MET A 1 50.12 18.00 -10.16
CA MET A 1 49.39 17.82 -8.90
C MET A 1 47.92 17.79 -9.25
N ALA A 2 47.34 16.60 -9.22
CA ALA A 2 46.01 16.30 -9.74
C ALA A 2 44.93 16.65 -8.70
N GLN A 3 43.90 17.35 -9.18
CA GLN A 3 42.48 17.06 -8.95
C GLN A 3 41.99 16.91 -7.50
N THR A 4 41.26 17.91 -7.01
CA THR A 4 40.26 17.72 -5.94
C THR A 4 38.91 18.15 -6.48
N ASN A 5 38.01 17.18 -6.52
CA ASN A 5 36.73 17.20 -7.21
C ASN A 5 35.73 18.16 -6.54
N HIS A 6 35.01 18.89 -7.38
CA HIS A 6 33.88 19.73 -7.00
C HIS A 6 32.69 18.82 -6.69
N ALA A 7 32.48 18.53 -5.41
CA ALA A 7 31.34 17.76 -4.93
C ALA A 7 30.07 18.62 -5.00
N GLY A 8 29.27 18.40 -6.04
CA GLY A 8 27.98 19.06 -6.26
C GLY A 8 26.91 18.05 -6.66
N HIS A 9 26.67 17.02 -5.84
CA HIS A 9 25.53 16.13 -5.98
C HIS A 9 24.40 16.67 -5.08
N ARG A 10 23.57 17.58 -5.62
CA ARG A 10 22.31 17.98 -4.99
C ARG A 10 21.19 17.06 -5.49
N ASP A 11 21.24 15.79 -5.14
CA ASP A 11 20.13 14.86 -5.35
C ASP A 11 19.21 14.90 -4.13
N GLY A 12 18.51 16.02 -4.03
CA GLY A 12 17.39 16.21 -3.10
C GLY A 12 16.06 15.90 -3.76
N ALA A 13 15.95 14.78 -4.50
CA ALA A 13 14.66 14.24 -4.88
C ALA A 13 14.08 13.50 -3.68
N ALA A 14 13.37 14.23 -2.80
CA ALA A 14 12.56 13.61 -1.77
C ALA A 14 11.60 12.61 -2.45
N PRO A 15 11.51 11.35 -1.97
CA PRO A 15 10.63 10.38 -2.60
C PRO A 15 9.20 10.85 -2.40
N ASP A 16 8.42 10.73 -3.46
CA ASP A 16 6.97 10.86 -3.54
C ASP A 16 6.28 9.78 -2.68
N LYS A 17 6.57 9.81 -1.37
CA LYS A 17 6.26 8.78 -0.37
C LYS A 17 4.76 8.67 -0.10
N ALA A 18 3.96 9.58 -0.65
CA ALA A 18 2.51 9.62 -0.51
C ALA A 18 1.77 8.97 -1.70
N ALA A 19 2.42 8.74 -2.85
CA ALA A 19 1.74 8.27 -4.06
C ALA A 19 1.86 6.80 -4.39
N GLN A 20 2.89 6.13 -3.85
CA GLN A 20 3.11 4.71 -4.08
C GLN A 20 2.39 3.92 -2.99
N PHE A 21 1.06 4.07 -2.90
CA PHE A 21 0.27 2.97 -2.38
C PHE A 21 0.43 1.84 -3.38
N ASP A 22 1.30 0.88 -3.08
CA ASP A 22 1.59 -0.24 -3.96
C ASP A 22 0.30 -1.02 -4.21
N ARG A 23 -0.28 -0.81 -5.39
CA ARG A 23 -1.51 -1.48 -5.82
C ARG A 23 -1.38 -2.99 -5.69
N SER A 24 -0.19 -3.53 -5.94
CA SER A 24 0.12 -4.96 -5.74
C SER A 24 -0.11 -5.39 -4.29
N ALA A 25 0.43 -4.64 -3.32
CA ALA A 25 0.28 -4.95 -1.91
C ALA A 25 -1.19 -4.91 -1.46
N VAL A 26 -1.98 -3.99 -2.01
CA VAL A 26 -3.41 -3.91 -1.72
C VAL A 26 -4.18 -5.09 -2.32
N ILE A 27 -3.91 -5.45 -3.58
CA ILE A 27 -4.52 -6.60 -4.24
C ILE A 27 -4.19 -7.89 -3.47
N GLU A 28 -2.94 -8.06 -3.02
CA GLU A 28 -2.51 -9.20 -2.21
C GLU A 28 -3.24 -9.24 -0.87
N ALA A 29 -3.35 -8.11 -0.16
CA ALA A 29 -4.05 -8.03 1.12
C ALA A 29 -5.55 -8.40 0.97
N VAL A 30 -6.22 -7.90 -0.06
CA VAL A 30 -7.62 -8.24 -0.37
C VAL A 30 -7.75 -9.72 -0.72
N THR A 31 -6.85 -10.26 -1.54
CA THR A 31 -6.88 -11.68 -1.94
C THR A 31 -6.68 -12.60 -0.73
N ALA A 32 -5.74 -12.26 0.16
CA ALA A 32 -5.51 -13.00 1.40
C ALA A 32 -6.73 -12.92 2.35
N ALA A 33 -7.37 -11.74 2.45
CA ALA A 33 -8.58 -11.55 3.25
C ALA A 33 -9.75 -12.39 2.72
N ILE A 34 -9.97 -12.42 1.41
CA ILE A 34 -11.00 -13.27 0.77
C ILE A 34 -10.71 -14.75 1.04
N GLY A 35 -9.45 -15.18 0.91
CA GLY A 35 -9.06 -16.58 1.11
C GLY A 35 -9.31 -17.12 2.52
N ARG A 36 -9.21 -16.27 3.55
CA ARG A 36 -9.47 -16.66 4.95
C ARG A 36 -10.93 -16.49 5.39
N LEU A 37 -11.69 -15.63 4.73
CA LEU A 37 -13.04 -15.25 5.14
C LEU A 37 -14.04 -16.35 4.78
N ARG A 38 -14.46 -17.14 5.78
CA ARG A 38 -15.50 -18.17 5.57
C ARG A 38 -16.90 -17.59 5.44
N TYR A 39 -17.20 -16.58 6.26
CA TYR A 39 -18.46 -15.85 6.29
C TYR A 39 -18.19 -14.43 6.78
N GLY A 40 -18.74 -13.43 6.10
CA GLY A 40 -18.54 -12.04 6.48
C GLY A 40 -18.63 -11.07 5.31
N ALA A 41 -17.97 -9.92 5.45
CA ALA A 41 -17.89 -8.86 4.45
C ALA A 41 -16.45 -8.30 4.37
N ILE A 42 -16.09 -7.78 3.21
CA ILE A 42 -14.86 -7.01 3.00
C ILE A 42 -15.28 -5.69 2.36
N GLU A 43 -14.89 -4.58 2.96
CA GLU A 43 -15.19 -3.24 2.48
C GLU A 43 -13.90 -2.53 2.09
N LEU A 44 -13.90 -1.93 0.89
CA LEU A 44 -12.75 -1.25 0.32
C LEU A 44 -13.13 0.19 -0.04
N THR A 45 -12.45 1.16 0.57
CA THR A 45 -12.67 2.58 0.27
C THR A 45 -11.58 3.08 -0.65
N VAL A 46 -12.00 3.65 -1.79
CA VAL A 46 -11.11 4.24 -2.80
C VAL A 46 -11.39 5.73 -2.87
N HIS A 47 -10.34 6.55 -2.72
CA HIS A 47 -10.37 7.98 -2.98
C HIS A 47 -9.27 8.34 -3.97
N ASP A 48 -9.60 9.15 -4.98
CA ASP A 48 -8.64 9.61 -6.00
C ASP A 48 -7.88 8.46 -6.71
N GLY A 49 -8.57 7.33 -6.93
CA GLY A 49 -7.96 6.13 -7.53
C GLY A 49 -7.01 5.36 -6.61
N ARG A 50 -6.91 5.74 -5.33
CA ARG A 50 -6.09 5.10 -4.31
C ARG A 50 -6.97 4.44 -3.25
N VAL A 51 -6.65 3.20 -2.91
CA VAL A 51 -7.29 2.55 -1.77
C VAL A 51 -6.78 3.20 -0.51
N VAL A 52 -7.70 3.76 0.28
CA VAL A 52 -7.38 4.42 1.54
C VAL A 52 -7.80 3.59 2.76
N GLN A 53 -8.69 2.61 2.57
CA GLN A 53 -9.19 1.76 3.64
C GLN A 53 -9.53 0.37 3.12
N LEU A 54 -9.18 -0.63 3.92
CA LEU A 54 -9.58 -2.02 3.78
C LEU A 54 -10.11 -2.49 5.14
N GLU A 55 -11.40 -2.81 5.21
CA GLU A 55 -12.05 -3.35 6.40
C GLU A 55 -12.50 -4.79 6.12
N VAL A 56 -12.25 -5.69 7.07
CA VAL A 56 -12.64 -7.10 6.96
C VAL A 56 -13.51 -7.44 8.17
N THR A 57 -14.77 -7.73 7.90
CA THR A 57 -15.76 -8.07 8.92
C THR A 57 -16.01 -9.57 8.89
N GLU A 58 -15.48 -10.31 9.87
CA GLU A 58 -15.73 -11.74 10.00
C GLU A 58 -17.04 -11.99 10.77
N ARG A 59 -17.92 -12.84 10.22
CA ARG A 59 -19.18 -13.24 10.86
C ARG A 59 -19.11 -14.73 11.20
N GLN A 60 -18.95 -15.03 12.48
CA GLN A 60 -19.03 -16.41 12.96
C GLN A 60 -20.50 -16.79 13.18
N ARG A 61 -20.97 -17.86 12.52
CA ARG A 61 -22.21 -18.50 12.90
C ARG A 61 -21.89 -19.46 14.05
N PHE A 62 -22.34 -19.12 15.24
CA PHE A 62 -22.50 -20.08 16.32
C PHE A 62 -23.70 -20.94 15.92
N SER A 63 -23.43 -22.06 15.25
CA SER A 63 -24.41 -23.10 14.96
C SER A 63 -24.35 -24.17 16.03
#